data_AF-A0A938WX53-F1
#
_entry.id   AF-A0A938WX53-F1
#
_cell.length_a   1.000
_cell.length_b   1.000
_cell.length_c   1.000
_cell.angle_alpha   90.00
_cell.angle_beta   90.00
_cell.angle_gamma   90.00
#
_symmetry.space_group_name_H-M   'P 1'
#
loop_
_entity.id
_entity.type
_entity.pdbx_description
1 polymer ?
#
loop_
_entity_poly.entity_id
_entity_poly.type
_entity_poly.pdbx_seq_one_letter_code
_entity_poly.pdbx_strand_id
1 'polypeptide(L)'
;MTSNTDWIVQTLIDDENMPADLASLYPAASRISDAAALFVDKADQAIENKGLFGRQAEVVAKCVDICQHVVKEGAAISRLLRNPLGSQSELDERRLREQERLRDEASDIVHAEVVQELESGDAARGASDE
;
A
#
# COMPACT_ATOMS: atom_id res chain seq x y z
N MET A 1 18.64 29.70 34.44
CA MET A 1 18.35 28.63 33.46
C MET A 1 16.85 28.46 33.41
N THR A 2 16.19 29.14 32.47
CA THR A 2 14.74 29.07 32.25
C THR A 2 14.46 27.88 31.34
N SER A 3 13.89 26.82 31.90
CA SER A 3 13.44 25.66 31.14
C SER A 3 12.28 26.06 30.22
N ASN A 4 12.55 26.17 28.92
CA ASN A 4 11.51 26.19 27.89
C ASN A 4 10.89 24.80 27.83
N THR A 5 9.72 24.63 28.46
CA THR A 5 8.88 23.46 28.22
C THR A 5 8.11 23.71 26.94
N ASP A 6 8.61 23.18 25.83
CA ASP A 6 7.83 23.03 24.60
C ASP A 6 6.63 22.13 24.90
N TRP A 7 5.46 22.74 25.02
CA TRP A 7 4.19 22.04 25.06
C TRP A 7 3.88 21.61 23.62
N ILE A 8 4.03 20.32 23.35
CA ILE A 8 3.52 19.75 22.10
C ILE A 8 2.01 19.93 22.13
N VAL A 9 1.49 20.82 21.29
CA VAL A 9 0.08 20.86 20.95
C VAL A 9 -0.21 19.58 20.19
N GLN A 10 -0.79 18.61 20.88
CA GLN A 10 -1.60 17.62 20.19
C GLN A 10 -2.73 18.41 19.53
N THR A 11 -2.60 18.74 18.25
CA THR A 11 -3.72 19.28 17.48
C THR A 11 -4.80 18.22 17.61
N LEU A 12 -5.87 18.51 18.37
CA LEU A 12 -7.09 17.73 18.28
C LEU A 12 -7.44 17.75 16.79
N ILE A 13 -7.35 16.59 16.13
CA ILE A 13 -8.02 16.43 14.86
C ILE A 13 -9.46 16.79 15.18
N ASP A 14 -9.97 17.88 14.58
CA ASP A 14 -11.37 18.24 14.73
C ASP A 14 -12.16 16.98 14.34
N ASP A 15 -12.81 16.34 15.32
CA ASP A 15 -13.77 15.29 15.07
C ASP A 15 -14.91 15.97 14.30
N GLU A 16 -14.76 16.05 12.98
CA GLU A 16 -15.84 16.44 12.09
C GLU A 16 -17.03 15.56 12.46
N ASN A 17 -18.15 16.20 12.72
CA ASN A 17 -19.33 15.52 13.22
C ASN A 17 -19.75 14.47 12.18
N MET A 18 -19.56 13.18 12.50
CA MET A 18 -19.89 12.08 11.61
C MET A 18 -21.33 12.26 11.10
N PRO A 19 -21.57 12.35 9.79
CA PRO A 19 -22.92 12.48 9.26
C PRO A 19 -23.75 11.31 9.77
N ALA A 20 -24.87 11.58 10.45
CA ALA A 20 -25.71 10.56 11.07
C ALA A 20 -26.13 9.47 10.06
N ASP A 21 -26.25 9.85 8.79
CA ASP A 21 -26.60 8.97 7.68
C ASP A 21 -25.51 7.92 7.36
N LEU A 22 -24.24 8.20 7.68
CA LEU A 22 -23.09 7.34 7.40
C LEU A 22 -22.69 6.46 8.60
N ALA A 23 -23.18 6.75 9.81
CA ALA A 23 -22.82 6.02 11.02
C ALA A 23 -23.11 4.51 10.93
N SER A 24 -24.16 4.13 10.18
CA SER A 24 -24.52 2.73 9.94
C SER A 24 -23.48 1.94 9.13
N LEU A 25 -22.63 2.62 8.37
CA LEU A 25 -21.59 2.02 7.54
C LEU A 25 -20.33 1.70 8.33
N TYR A 26 -20.11 2.36 9.47
CA TYR A 26 -18.89 2.17 10.27
C TYR A 26 -18.72 0.72 10.77
N PRO A 27 -19.73 0.06 11.37
CA PRO A 27 -19.61 -1.34 11.75
C PRO A 27 -19.38 -2.27 10.55
N ALA A 28 -19.92 -1.94 9.38
CA ALA A 28 -19.70 -2.71 8.17
C ALA A 28 -18.25 -2.57 7.67
N ALA A 29 -17.70 -1.36 7.68
CA ALA A 29 -16.30 -1.11 7.34
C ALA A 29 -15.32 -1.82 8.28
N SER A 30 -15.57 -1.78 9.60
CA SER A 30 -14.75 -2.49 10.60
C SER A 30 -14.67 -3.98 10.29
N ARG A 31 -15.81 -4.62 10.01
CA ARG A 31 -15.87 -6.06 9.72
C ARG A 31 -15.04 -6.48 8.51
N ILE A 32 -14.82 -5.59 7.55
CA ILE A 32 -13.97 -5.88 6.38
C ILE A 32 -12.51 -6.04 6.82
N SER A 33 -11.99 -5.07 7.56
CA SER A 33 -10.62 -5.13 8.09
C SER A 33 -10.45 -6.30 9.06
N ASP A 34 -11.42 -6.52 9.94
CA ASP A 34 -11.38 -7.60 10.94
C ASP A 34 -11.36 -8.98 10.27
N ALA A 35 -12.16 -9.19 9.23
CA ALA A 35 -12.19 -10.44 8.49
C ALA A 35 -10.87 -10.68 7.73
N ALA A 36 -10.28 -9.63 7.15
CA ALA A 36 -9.00 -9.73 6.46
C ALA A 36 -7.85 -10.03 7.42
N ALA A 37 -7.78 -9.35 8.57
CA ALA A 37 -6.80 -9.62 9.62
C ALA A 37 -6.92 -11.06 10.15
N LEU A 38 -8.15 -11.52 10.43
CA LEU A 38 -8.39 -12.89 10.86
C LEU A 38 -7.95 -13.93 9.82
N PHE A 39 -8.05 -13.63 8.53
CA PHE A 39 -7.54 -14.51 7.48
C PHE A 39 -6.01 -14.58 7.53
N VAL A 40 -5.32 -13.44 7.67
CA VAL A 40 -3.85 -13.38 7.77
C VAL A 40 -3.37 -14.22 8.96
N ASP A 41 -3.95 -14.05 10.14
CA ASP A 41 -3.60 -14.83 11.33
C ASP A 41 -3.74 -16.35 11.10
N LYS A 42 -4.81 -16.77 10.41
CA LYS A 42 -5.04 -18.17 10.07
C LYS A 42 -4.10 -18.69 8.98
N ALA A 43 -3.71 -17.84 8.04
CA ALA A 43 -2.77 -18.16 6.99
C ALA A 43 -1.37 -18.40 7.57
N ASP A 44 -0.93 -17.53 8.47
CA ASP A 44 0.35 -17.66 9.19
C ASP A 44 0.37 -18.94 10.02
N GLN A 45 -0.70 -19.19 10.80
CA GLN A 45 -0.85 -20.45 11.53
C GLN A 45 -0.86 -21.68 10.61
N ALA A 46 -1.41 -21.59 9.40
CA ALA A 46 -1.42 -22.71 8.46
C ALA A 46 -0.02 -22.98 7.89
N ILE A 47 0.77 -21.93 7.60
CA ILE A 47 2.14 -22.06 7.15
C ILE A 47 3.00 -22.70 8.25
N GLU A 48 2.91 -22.18 9.47
CA GLU A 48 3.69 -22.66 10.63
C GLU A 48 3.30 -24.08 11.05
N ASN A 49 2.00 -24.36 11.22
CA ASN A 49 1.55 -25.61 11.83
C ASN A 49 1.42 -26.77 10.84
N LYS A 50 1.14 -26.49 9.56
CA LYS A 50 0.91 -27.55 8.55
C LYS A 50 2.11 -27.78 7.64
N GLY A 51 3.18 -26.99 7.77
CA GLY A 51 4.35 -27.09 6.91
C GLY A 51 3.96 -26.95 5.44
N LEU A 52 3.24 -25.87 5.11
CA LEU A 52 2.92 -25.58 3.72
C LEU A 52 4.20 -25.18 3.00
N PHE A 53 4.51 -25.84 1.88
CA PHE A 53 5.70 -25.58 1.08
C PHE A 53 5.38 -25.49 -0.41
N GLY A 54 6.32 -24.92 -1.17
CA GLY A 54 6.23 -24.80 -2.62
C GLY A 54 4.99 -24.03 -3.06
N ARG A 55 4.25 -24.59 -4.01
CA ARG A 55 3.11 -23.91 -4.66
C ARG A 55 2.00 -23.53 -3.69
N GLN A 56 1.75 -24.34 -2.65
CA GLN A 56 0.70 -24.04 -1.68
C GLN A 56 1.06 -22.84 -0.80
N ALA A 57 2.32 -22.76 -0.35
CA ALA A 57 2.81 -21.60 0.39
C ALA A 57 2.78 -20.33 -0.48
N GLU A 58 3.16 -20.42 -1.75
CA GLU A 58 3.09 -19.29 -2.69
C GLU A 58 1.66 -18.77 -2.88
N VAL A 59 0.68 -19.68 -2.99
CA VAL A 59 -0.74 -19.29 -3.10
C VAL A 59 -1.22 -18.61 -1.81
N VAL A 60 -0.88 -19.17 -0.64
CA VAL A 60 -1.24 -18.58 0.65
C VAL A 60 -0.59 -17.20 0.82
N ALA A 61 0.67 -17.03 0.44
CA ALA A 61 1.36 -15.74 0.47
C ALA A 61 0.63 -14.68 -0.36
N LYS A 62 0.19 -15.01 -1.60
CA LYS A 62 -0.61 -14.10 -2.42
C LYS A 62 -1.96 -13.75 -1.77
N CYS A 63 -2.59 -14.71 -1.09
CA CYS A 63 -3.82 -14.42 -0.34
C CYS A 63 -3.54 -13.47 0.83
N VAL A 64 -2.43 -13.66 1.55
CA VAL A 64 -2.00 -12.76 2.64
C VAL A 64 -1.75 -11.36 2.11
N ASP A 65 -1.05 -11.20 0.99
CA ASP A 65 -0.82 -9.90 0.36
C ASP A 65 -2.14 -9.19 0.07
N ILE A 66 -3.08 -9.87 -0.59
CA ILE A 66 -4.43 -9.33 -0.87
C ILE A 66 -5.13 -8.92 0.43
N CYS A 67 -5.11 -9.75 1.47
CA CYS A 67 -5.74 -9.43 2.74
C CYS A 67 -5.08 -8.23 3.43
N GLN A 68 -3.75 -8.09 3.37
CA GLN A 68 -3.05 -6.91 3.89
C GLN A 68 -3.45 -5.63 3.15
N HIS A 69 -3.67 -5.70 1.83
CA HIS A 69 -4.25 -4.59 1.08
C HIS A 69 -5.67 -4.26 1.56
N VAL A 70 -6.52 -5.27 1.76
CA VAL A 70 -7.89 -5.08 2.28
C VAL A 70 -7.89 -4.45 3.67
N VAL A 71 -6.98 -4.81 4.58
CA VAL A 71 -6.85 -4.16 5.91
C VAL A 71 -6.53 -2.67 5.78
N LYS A 72 -5.60 -2.31 4.87
CA LYS A 72 -5.22 -0.91 4.61
C LYS A 72 -6.40 -0.12 4.04
N GLU A 73 -7.11 -0.68 3.07
CA GLU A 73 -8.29 -0.07 2.47
C GLU A 73 -9.45 0.06 3.46
N GLY A 74 -9.74 -0.97 4.26
CA GLY A 74 -10.78 -0.91 5.28
C GLY A 74 -10.49 0.13 6.37
N ALA A 75 -9.21 0.35 6.71
CA ALA A 75 -8.80 1.46 7.57
C ALA A 75 -9.01 2.82 6.90
N ALA A 76 -8.75 2.96 5.59
CA ALA A 76 -9.00 4.17 4.83
C ALA A 76 -10.50 4.49 4.74
N ILE A 77 -11.35 3.48 4.46
CA ILE A 77 -12.82 3.60 4.49
C ILE A 77 -13.27 4.09 5.87
N SER A 78 -12.76 3.49 6.94
CA SER A 78 -13.12 3.85 8.31
C SER A 78 -12.68 5.27 8.69
N ARG A 79 -11.63 5.81 8.06
CA ARG A 79 -11.23 7.22 8.22
C ARG A 79 -12.10 8.15 7.40
N LEU A 80 -12.40 7.78 6.15
CA LEU A 80 -13.29 8.55 5.26
C LEU A 80 -14.66 8.77 5.90
N LEU A 81 -15.22 7.74 6.54
CA LEU A 81 -16.51 7.82 7.23
C LEU A 81 -16.48 8.70 8.48
N ARG A 82 -15.30 8.89 9.10
CA ARG A 82 -15.11 9.71 10.32
C ARG A 82 -14.74 11.16 10.01
N ASN A 83 -13.94 11.39 8.96
CA ASN A 83 -13.47 12.70 8.54
C ASN A 83 -13.36 12.71 7.00
N PRO A 84 -14.47 12.96 6.29
CA PRO A 84 -14.52 12.84 4.84
C PRO A 84 -13.65 13.87 4.12
N LEU A 85 -13.56 15.11 4.62
CA LEU A 85 -12.79 16.17 3.95
C LEU A 85 -11.28 15.98 4.12
N GLY A 86 -10.82 15.72 5.34
CA GLY A 86 -9.41 15.46 5.61
C GLY A 86 -8.92 14.16 4.96
N SER A 87 -9.72 13.11 5.02
CA SER A 87 -9.33 11.81 4.46
C SER A 87 -9.35 11.79 2.93
N GLN A 88 -10.21 12.59 2.28
CA GLN A 88 -10.22 12.70 0.82
C GLN A 88 -8.89 13.30 0.32
N SER A 89 -8.37 14.34 0.99
CA SER A 89 -7.05 14.91 0.66
C SER A 89 -5.92 13.88 0.83
N GLU A 90 -5.93 13.09 1.92
CA GLU A 90 -4.95 12.02 2.11
C GLU A 90 -5.03 10.92 1.04
N LEU A 91 -6.24 10.58 0.59
CA LEU A 91 -6.44 9.61 -0.48
C LEU A 91 -5.93 10.12 -1.82
N ASP A 92 -6.21 11.38 -2.15
CA ASP A 92 -5.77 12.00 -3.38
C ASP A 92 -4.22 12.10 -3.42
N GLU A 93 -3.61 12.45 -2.29
CA GLU A 93 -2.15 12.42 -2.14
C GLU A 93 -1.55 11.01 -2.28
N ARG A 94 -2.17 9.99 -1.65
CA ARG A 94 -1.73 8.60 -1.78
C ARG A 94 -1.79 8.13 -3.23
N ARG A 95 -2.88 8.45 -3.92
CA ARG A 95 -3.09 8.11 -5.33
C ARG A 95 -2.06 8.78 -6.22
N LEU A 96 -1.73 10.05 -5.94
CA LEU A 96 -0.68 10.77 -6.67
C LEU A 96 0.68 10.10 -6.48
N ARG A 97 1.06 9.78 -5.24
CA ARG A 97 2.33 9.08 -4.95
C ARG A 97 2.40 7.71 -5.60
N GLU A 98 1.30 6.96 -5.61
CA GLU A 98 1.24 5.66 -6.30
C GLU A 98 1.42 5.81 -7.80
N GLN A 99 0.78 6.81 -8.41
CA GLN A 99 0.95 7.13 -9.82
C GLN A 99 2.39 7.58 -10.16
N GLU A 100 3.03 8.35 -9.29
CA GLU A 100 4.45 8.72 -9.42
C GLU A 100 5.36 7.48 -9.35
N ARG A 101 5.14 6.58 -8.39
CA ARG A 101 5.92 5.33 -8.30
C ARG A 101 5.79 4.46 -9.54
N LEU A 102 4.57 4.29 -10.06
CA LEU A 102 4.32 3.54 -11.29
C LEU A 102 4.99 4.20 -12.52
N ARG A 103 5.05 5.53 -12.53
CA ARG A 103 5.73 6.29 -13.59
C ARG A 103 7.24 6.13 -13.52
N ASP A 104 7.82 6.16 -12.31
CA ASP A 104 9.25 5.96 -12.10
C ASP A 104 9.67 4.53 -12.44
N GLU A 105 8.90 3.51 -12.02
CA GLU A 105 9.12 2.12 -12.41
C GLU A 105 9.04 1.91 -13.93
N ALA A 106 8.08 2.56 -14.61
CA ALA A 106 7.99 2.52 -16.06
C ALA A 106 9.17 3.24 -16.75
N SER A 107 9.67 4.33 -16.16
CA SER A 107 10.84 5.07 -16.65
C SER A 107 12.13 4.25 -16.54
N ASP A 108 12.31 3.52 -15.44
CA ASP A 108 13.48 2.64 -15.23
C ASP A 108 13.51 1.48 -16.22
N ILE A 109 12.34 0.92 -16.56
CA ILE A 109 12.21 -0.13 -17.59
C ILE A 109 12.64 0.42 -18.96
N VAL A 110 12.16 1.60 -19.33
CA VAL A 110 12.53 2.26 -20.61
C VAL A 110 14.03 2.57 -20.64
N HIS A 111 14.61 3.02 -19.53
CA HIS A 111 16.05 3.28 -19.45
C HIS A 111 16.88 2.01 -19.63
N ALA A 112 16.48 0.90 -19.00
CA ALA A 112 17.16 -0.38 -19.13
C ALA A 112 17.09 -0.96 -20.56
N GLU A 113 15.95 -0.80 -21.24
CA GLU A 113 15.76 -1.25 -22.63
C GLU A 113 16.63 -0.45 -23.61
N VAL A 114 16.68 0.88 -23.47
CA VAL A 114 17.52 1.74 -24.33
C VAL A 114 19.01 1.44 -24.16
N VAL A 115 19.47 1.12 -22.95
CA VAL A 115 20.87 0.76 -22.70
C VAL A 115 21.23 -0.57 -23.35
N GLN A 116 20.34 -1.57 -23.32
CA GLN A 116 20.58 -2.86 -24.01
C GLN A 116 20.65 -2.74 -25.53
N GLU A 117 19.81 -1.89 -26.13
CA GLU A 117 19.85 -1.61 -27.59
C GLU A 117 21.15 -0.90 -28.01
N LEU A 118 21.70 -0.03 -27.17
CA LEU A 118 22.98 0.65 -27.44
C LEU A 118 24.18 -0.30 -27.32
N GLU A 119 24.23 -1.14 -26.28
CA GLU A 119 25.32 -2.11 -26.09
C GLU A 119 25.34 -3.19 -27.19
N SER A 120 24.16 -3.63 -27.64
CA SER A 120 24.04 -4.59 -28.75
C SER A 120 24.33 -3.96 -30.12
N GLY A 121 24.00 -2.67 -30.30
CA GLY A 121 24.31 -1.91 -31.52
C GLY A 121 25.81 -1.62 -31.70
N ASP A 122 26.56 -1.42 -30.61
CA ASP A 122 28.00 -1.14 -30.66
C ASP A 122 28.82 -2.43 -30.86
N ALA A 123 28.36 -3.56 -30.31
CA ALA A 123 28.96 -4.88 -30.54
C ALA A 123 28.85 -5.35 -32.01
N ALA A 124 27.83 -4.90 -32.75
CA ALA A 124 27.64 -5.25 -34.16
C ALA A 124 28.49 -4.42 -35.14
N ARG A 125 29.01 -3.25 -34.72
CA ARG A 125 29.82 -2.35 -35.58
C ARG A 125 31.33 -2.58 -35.48
N GLY A 126 31.81 -3.32 -34.48
CA GLY A 126 33.23 -3.65 -34.30
C GLY A 126 33.71 -4.94 -34.98
N ALA A 127 32.82 -5.73 -35.60
CA ALA A 127 33.13 -7.05 -36.16
C ALA A 127 33.23 -7.08 -37.70
N SER A 128 33.52 -5.94 -38.32
CA SER A 128 33.66 -5.84 -39.79
C SER A 128 34.82 -4.93 -40.14
N ASP A 129 36.04 -5.37 -39.82
CA ASP A 129 37.28 -4.99 -40.52
C ASP A 129 38.39 -5.94 -40.03
N GLU A 130 38.48 -7.11 -40.67
CA GLU A 130 39.65 -7.98 -40.67
C GLU A 130 40.02 -8.32 -42.13
#